data_AF-A0A0G1PJN5-F1
#
_entry.id   AF-A0A0G1PJN5-F1
#
_cell.length_a   1.000
_cell.length_b   1.000
_cell.length_c   1.000
_cell.angle_alpha   90.00
_cell.angle_beta   90.00
_cell.angle_gamma   90.00
#
_symmetry.space_group_name_H-M   'P 1'
#
loop_
_entity.id
_entity.type
_entity.pdbx_description
1 polymer ?
#
loop_
_entity_poly.entity_id
_entity_poly.type
_entity_poly.pdbx_seq_one_letter_code
_entity_poly.pdbx_strand_id
1 'polypeptide(L)' 'MFGSFFKKTKGNSTQTSSRDPVCGMQATSGIAYTYNGETYAFCSGHCKAQFEKNPETYIVK' A
#
# COMPACT_ATOMS: atom_id res chain seq x y z
N MET A 1 -24.11 -19.23 -33.39
CA MET A 1 -24.31 -19.58 -31.97
C MET A 1 -22.97 -19.36 -31.26
N PHE A 2 -22.60 -18.11 -31.00
CA PHE A 2 -21.26 -17.72 -30.50
C PHE A 2 -21.30 -17.52 -28.99
N GLY A 3 -20.81 -18.51 -28.24
CA GLY A 3 -20.77 -18.50 -26.78
C GLY A 3 -19.36 -18.49 -26.21
N SER A 4 -18.50 -17.56 -26.66
CA SER A 4 -17.23 -17.28 -25.98
C SER A 4 -17.49 -16.37 -24.77
N PHE A 5 -18.01 -16.95 -23.69
CA PHE A 5 -18.23 -16.26 -22.42
C PHE A 5 -16.94 -16.21 -21.60
N PHE A 6 -16.20 -15.12 -21.80
CA PHE A 6 -15.11 -14.64 -20.95
C PHE A 6 -15.53 -14.61 -19.48
N LYS A 7 -15.01 -15.53 -18.66
CA LYS A 7 -15.06 -15.40 -17.19
C LYS A 7 -13.67 -15.03 -16.67
N LYS A 8 -13.35 -13.76 -16.87
CA LYS A 8 -12.19 -13.05 -16.31
C LYS A 8 -12.40 -12.83 -14.81
N THR A 9 -12.04 -13.81 -13.98
CA THR A 9 -11.95 -13.62 -12.54
C THR A 9 -10.57 -13.04 -12.18
N LYS A 10 -10.45 -11.71 -12.24
CA LYS A 10 -9.38 -10.99 -11.52
C LYS A 10 -9.70 -11.10 -10.03
N GLY A 11 -9.04 -12.01 -9.33
CA GLY A 11 -8.96 -11.95 -7.86
C GLY A 11 -8.07 -10.78 -7.47
N ASN A 12 -8.67 -9.68 -7.02
CA ASN A 12 -7.96 -8.62 -6.32
C ASN A 12 -8.95 -7.89 -5.43
N SER A 13 -8.79 -8.03 -4.11
CA SER A 13 -8.88 -6.92 -3.13
C SER A 13 -9.27 -7.38 -1.72
N THR A 14 -8.51 -8.31 -1.14
CA THR A 14 -8.51 -8.51 0.32
C THR A 14 -7.11 -8.89 0.75
N GLN A 15 -6.20 -7.93 0.62
CA GLN A 15 -4.92 -7.98 1.33
C GLN A 15 -4.98 -6.84 2.33
N THR A 16 -5.51 -7.14 3.52
CA THR A 16 -5.33 -6.35 4.76
C THR A 16 -3.89 -6.49 5.26
N SER A 17 -2.94 -6.48 4.33
CA SER A 17 -1.52 -6.42 4.57
C SER A 17 -1.22 -4.93 4.46
N SER A 18 -0.86 -4.28 5.56
CA SER A 18 -0.49 -2.86 5.56
C SER A 18 0.44 -2.62 4.37
N ARG A 19 -0.07 -1.96 3.32
CA ARG A 19 0.69 -1.69 2.11
C ARG A 19 1.46 -0.42 2.35
N ASP A 20 2.71 -0.44 1.96
CA ASP A 20 3.57 0.73 2.00
C ASP A 20 2.92 1.84 1.13
N PRO A 21 2.65 3.04 1.69
CA PRO A 21 1.96 4.11 0.97
C PRO A 21 2.85 4.77 -0.11
N VAL A 22 4.17 4.54 -0.08
CA VAL A 22 5.13 5.08 -1.03
C VAL A 22 5.24 4.20 -2.27
N CYS A 23 5.42 2.89 -2.08
CA CYS A 23 5.70 1.96 -3.19
C CYS A 23 4.59 0.91 -3.44
N GLY A 24 3.61 0.77 -2.54
CA GLY A 24 2.55 -0.22 -2.64
C GLY A 24 2.98 -1.67 -2.35
N MET A 25 4.24 -1.88 -1.95
CA MET A 25 4.74 -3.19 -1.54
C MET A 25 4.22 -3.59 -0.16
N GLN A 26 4.41 -4.86 0.19
CA GLN A 26 4.08 -5.37 1.51
C GLN A 26 4.96 -4.67 2.56
N ALA A 27 4.35 -3.97 3.51
CA ALA A 27 5.12 -3.33 4.56
C ALA A 27 5.80 -4.39 5.44
N THR A 28 6.98 -4.06 5.94
CA THR A 28 7.76 -4.92 6.82
C THR A 28 7.45 -4.53 8.27
N SER A 29 7.02 -5.50 9.07
CA SER A 29 6.88 -5.34 10.51
C SER A 29 8.23 -4.94 11.11
N GLY A 30 8.33 -3.71 11.61
CA GLY A 30 9.56 -3.13 12.17
C GLY A 30 9.86 -1.71 11.68
N ILE A 31 9.31 -1.31 10.54
CA ILE A 31 9.45 0.05 10.01
C ILE A 31 8.07 0.70 9.98
N ALA A 32 7.67 1.25 11.11
CA ALA A 32 6.43 2.00 11.25
C ALA A 32 6.71 3.48 11.57
N TYR A 33 5.83 4.36 11.14
CA TYR A 33 5.86 5.78 11.44
C TYR A 33 4.45 6.25 11.79
N THR A 34 4.33 6.95 12.90
CA THR A 34 3.05 7.52 13.32
C THR A 34 2.99 8.97 12.86
N TYR A 35 2.03 9.28 12.00
CA TYR A 35 1.82 10.63 11.45
C TYR A 35 0.35 11.00 11.62
N ASN A 36 0.06 12.17 12.19
CA ASN A 36 -1.32 12.63 12.49
C ASN A 36 -2.18 11.61 13.28
N GLY A 37 -1.56 10.78 14.13
CA GLY A 37 -2.26 9.76 14.91
C GLY A 37 -2.52 8.45 14.16
N GLU A 38 -2.10 8.35 12.90
CA GLU A 38 -2.18 7.13 12.10
C GLU A 38 -0.80 6.47 11.99
N THR A 39 -0.77 5.14 12.14
CA THR A 39 0.47 4.36 12.03
C THR A 39 0.60 3.78 10.63
N TYR A 40 1.60 4.26 9.90
CA TYR A 40 1.96 3.81 8.58
C TYR A 40 3.12 2.83 8.66
N ALA A 41 3.02 1.70 7.96
CA ALA A 41 4.11 0.73 7.86
C ALA A 41 4.77 0.80 6.49
N PHE A 42 6.09 0.61 6.45
CA PHE A 42 6.91 0.73 5.25
C PHE A 42 7.66 -0.57 4.97
N CYS A 43 7.94 -0.84 3.71
CA CYS A 43 8.74 -2.00 3.31
C CYS A 43 10.23 -1.80 3.64
N SER A 44 10.69 -0.56 3.71
CA SER A 44 12.11 -0.21 3.84
C SER A 44 12.30 1.16 4.48
N GLY A 45 13.48 1.40 5.09
CA GLY A 45 13.84 2.70 5.66
C GLY A 45 13.86 3.82 4.63
N HIS A 46 14.12 3.49 3.35
CA HIS A 46 14.05 4.43 2.25
C HIS A 46 12.62 4.96 2.01
N CYS A 47 11.61 4.09 2.03
CA CYS A 47 10.21 4.48 1.90
C CYS A 47 9.78 5.33 3.10
N LYS A 48 10.17 4.94 4.32
CA LYS A 48 9.94 5.78 5.51
C LYS A 48 10.53 7.19 5.33
N ALA A 49 11.79 7.30 4.89
CA ALA A 49 12.44 8.60 4.70
C ALA A 49 11.78 9.44 3.59
N GLN A 50 11.28 8.82 2.51
CA GLN A 50 10.49 9.52 1.49
C GLN A 50 9.16 10.03 2.06
N PHE A 51 8.49 9.19 2.85
CA PHE A 51 7.26 9.54 3.54
C PHE A 51 7.50 10.67 4.55
N GLU A 52 8.56 10.63 5.35
CA GLU A 52 8.91 11.70 6.28
C GLU A 52 9.19 13.04 5.57
N LYS A 53 9.73 13.01 4.35
CA LYS A 53 9.97 14.23 3.54
C LYS A 53 8.69 14.86 3.02
N ASN A 54 7.72 14.05 2.58
CA ASN A 54 6.48 14.54 1.97
C ASN A 54 5.27 13.69 2.39
N PRO A 55 4.94 13.63 3.69
CA PRO A 55 3.93 12.69 4.18
C PRO A 55 2.56 13.02 3.61
N GLU A 56 2.24 14.31 3.50
CA GLU A 56 1.00 14.84 2.92
C GLU A 56 0.70 14.19 1.57
N THR A 57 1.65 14.16 0.64
CA THR A 57 1.49 13.57 -0.70
C THR A 57 1.11 12.08 -0.68
N TYR A 58 1.52 11.35 0.35
CA TYR A 58 1.23 9.91 0.48
C TYR A 58 -0.02 9.63 1.32
N ILE A 59 -0.45 10.58 2.18
CA ILE A 59 -1.68 10.46 2.98
C ILE A 59 -2.91 11.10 2.32
N VAL A 60 -2.74 11.87 1.23
CA VAL A 60 -3.89 12.37 0.45
C VAL A 60 -4.56 11.20 -0.26
N LYS A 61 -5.62 10.66 0.34
CA LYS A 61 -6.51 9.68 -0.31
C LYS A 61 -7.97 10.02 -0.09
#